data_AF-A0A0S3R9T5-F1
#
_entry.id   AF-A0A0S3R9T5-F1
#
_cell.length_a   1.000
_cell.length_b   1.000
_cell.length_c   1.000
_cell.angle_alpha   90.00
_cell.angle_beta   90.00
_cell.angle_gamma   90.00
#
_symmetry.space_group_name_H-M   'P 1'
#
loop_
_entity.id
_entity.type
_entity.pdbx_description
1 polymer ?
#
loop_
_entity_poly.entity_id
_entity_poly.type
_entity_poly.pdbx_seq_one_letter_code
_entity_poly.pdbx_strand_id
1 'polypeptide(L)'
;MGCEGEYGSEAHRAASLSRFRQKRKRRCFANKIRYKTRQEATLRVHRSKSQFILSKIHESEQDVFHSEILCCNCGISSKCTPMMRRGPSGPASLCNACGLSWANRV
;
A
#
# COMPACT_ATOMS: atom_id res chain seq x y z
N MET A 1 47.30 13.82 21.27
CA MET A 1 46.46 14.26 20.14
C MET A 1 45.03 13.76 20.40
N GLY A 2 44.21 14.61 21.02
CA GLY A 2 42.82 14.27 21.35
C GLY A 2 41.92 14.44 20.13
N CYS A 3 41.01 13.48 19.93
CA CYS A 3 40.07 13.45 18.82
C CYS A 3 38.83 14.30 19.16
N GLU A 4 38.87 15.58 18.78
CA GLU A 4 37.75 16.54 18.90
C GLU A 4 36.75 16.37 17.73
N GLY A 5 36.18 15.17 17.58
CA GLY A 5 35.38 14.81 16.40
C GLY A 5 33.90 14.46 16.62
N GLU A 6 33.44 14.26 17.86
CA GLU A 6 32.14 13.59 18.10
C GLU A 6 31.02 14.47 18.69
N TYR A 7 31.32 15.71 19.12
CA TYR A 7 30.33 16.53 19.87
C TYR A 7 29.16 17.05 19.02
N GLY A 8 29.36 17.29 17.72
CA GLY A 8 28.33 17.85 16.83
C GLY A 8 27.20 16.87 16.48
N SER A 9 27.52 15.58 16.34
CA SER A 9 26.55 14.55 15.94
C SER A 9 25.62 14.17 17.09
N GLU A 10 26.17 14.09 18.31
CA GLU A 10 25.43 13.75 19.52
C GLU A 10 24.46 14.87 19.93
N ALA A 11 24.90 16.14 19.89
CA ALA A 11 24.03 17.28 20.14
C ALA A 11 22.87 17.34 19.15
N HIS A 12 23.12 17.08 17.86
CA HIS A 12 22.09 17.05 16.83
C HIS A 12 21.09 15.89 17.03
N ARG A 13 21.58 14.72 17.44
CA ARG A 13 20.76 13.55 17.81
C ARG A 13 19.88 13.87 19.01
N ALA A 14 20.45 14.45 20.06
CA ALA A 14 19.73 14.84 21.28
C ALA A 14 18.62 15.87 20.98
N ALA A 15 18.90 16.89 20.16
CA ALA A 15 17.91 17.87 19.72
C ALA A 15 16.77 17.22 18.92
N SER A 16 17.10 16.28 18.02
CA SER A 16 16.10 15.53 17.24
C SER A 16 15.20 14.67 18.12
N LEU A 17 15.77 13.98 19.12
CA LEU A 17 15.02 13.19 20.10
C LEU A 17 14.10 14.06 20.96
N SER A 18 14.57 15.25 21.37
CA SER A 18 13.75 16.21 22.12
C SER A 18 12.52 16.66 21.30
N ARG A 19 12.72 17.06 20.04
CA ARG A 19 11.61 17.42 19.13
C ARG A 19 10.64 16.27 18.92
N PHE A 20 11.13 15.05 18.76
CA PHE A 20 10.28 13.85 18.62
C PHE A 20 9.41 13.62 19.86
N ARG A 21 10.01 13.66 21.07
CA ARG A 21 9.29 13.49 22.34
C ARG A 21 8.24 14.58 22.53
N GLN A 22 8.56 15.82 22.21
CA GLN A 22 7.62 16.93 22.29
C GLN A 22 6.46 16.78 21.29
N LYS A 23 6.74 16.37 20.04
CA LYS A 23 5.71 16.06 19.03
C LYS A 23 4.80 14.90 19.48
N ARG A 24 5.34 13.89 20.18
CA ARG A 24 4.56 12.77 20.73
C ARG A 24 3.56 13.23 21.79
N LYS A 25 3.94 14.18 22.67
CA LYS A 25 3.04 14.77 23.67
C LYS A 25 1.89 15.57 23.04
N ARG A 26 2.11 16.16 21.86
CA ARG A 26 1.12 16.98 21.13
C ARG A 26 0.32 16.21 20.08
N ARG A 27 0.25 14.87 20.16
CA ARG A 27 -0.54 14.07 19.22
C ARG A 27 -2.02 14.39 19.39
N CYS A 28 -2.69 14.64 18.27
CA CYS A 28 -4.14 14.76 18.22
C CYS A 28 -4.72 13.43 17.76
N PHE A 29 -5.46 12.74 18.62
CA PHE A 29 -6.13 11.47 18.30
C PHE A 29 -7.53 11.67 17.73
N ALA A 30 -8.12 12.86 17.92
CA ALA A 30 -9.39 13.20 17.30
C ALA A 30 -9.26 13.20 15.77
N ASN A 31 -10.23 12.62 15.08
CA ASN A 31 -10.30 12.62 13.63
C ASN A 31 -10.65 14.03 13.13
N LYS A 32 -9.62 14.86 12.92
CA LYS A 32 -9.76 16.24 12.47
C LYS A 32 -9.70 16.32 10.96
N ILE A 33 -10.76 16.85 10.37
CA ILE A 33 -10.85 17.10 8.93
C ILE A 33 -10.14 18.42 8.62
N ARG A 34 -8.99 18.32 7.95
CA ARG A 34 -8.17 19.49 7.58
C ARG A 34 -8.68 20.20 6.32
N TYR A 35 -9.30 19.46 5.41
CA TYR A 35 -9.75 19.94 4.11
C TYR A 35 -11.25 19.74 3.96
N LYS A 36 -12.03 20.74 4.37
CA LYS A 36 -13.50 20.69 4.31
C LYS A 36 -14.01 20.48 2.87
N THR A 37 -13.38 21.12 1.89
CA THR A 37 -13.72 20.99 0.47
C THR A 37 -13.65 19.53 -0.03
N ARG A 38 -12.61 18.77 0.35
CA ARG A 38 -12.48 17.34 -0.01
C ARG A 38 -13.53 16.47 0.68
N GLN A 39 -13.91 16.79 1.93
CA GLN A 39 -14.99 16.11 2.63
C GLN A 39 -16.33 16.35 1.93
N GLU A 40 -16.66 17.60 1.62
CA GLU A 40 -17.89 17.97 0.92
C GLU A 40 -18.00 17.29 -0.45
N ALA A 41 -16.91 17.28 -1.22
CA ALA A 41 -16.85 16.55 -2.48
C ALA A 41 -17.14 15.06 -2.28
N THR A 42 -16.56 14.43 -1.25
CA THR A 42 -16.79 13.02 -0.93
C THR A 42 -18.24 12.73 -0.56
N LEU A 43 -18.91 13.64 0.16
CA LEU A 43 -20.32 13.51 0.56
C LEU A 43 -21.29 13.67 -0.60
N ARG A 44 -20.92 14.45 -1.64
CA ARG A 44 -21.74 14.66 -2.84
C ARG A 44 -21.75 13.45 -3.79
N VAL A 45 -20.76 12.55 -3.68
CA VAL A 45 -20.73 11.34 -4.54
C VAL A 45 -21.72 10.31 -4.03
N HIS A 46 -22.65 9.88 -4.88
CA HIS A 46 -23.57 8.80 -4.55
C HIS A 46 -22.83 7.49 -4.25
N ARG A 47 -23.29 6.80 -3.21
CA ARG A 47 -22.73 5.53 -2.75
C ARG A 47 -23.83 4.48 -2.62
N SER A 48 -23.47 3.23 -2.92
CA SER A 48 -24.26 2.05 -2.57
C SER A 48 -23.36 1.10 -1.78
N LYS A 49 -23.82 0.60 -0.64
CA LYS A 49 -23.06 -0.31 0.24
C LYS A 49 -21.61 0.15 0.51
N SER A 50 -21.42 1.43 0.82
CA SER A 50 -20.11 2.07 1.09
C SER A 50 -19.12 2.13 -0.09
N GLN A 51 -19.51 1.67 -1.28
CA GLN A 51 -18.75 1.82 -2.52
C GLN A 51 -19.27 3.03 -3.31
N PHE A 52 -18.36 3.77 -3.95
CA PHE A 52 -18.73 4.85 -4.85
C PHE A 52 -19.39 4.27 -6.11
N ILE A 53 -20.56 4.76 -6.52
CA ILE A 53 -21.31 4.16 -7.63
C ILE A 53 -20.56 4.20 -8.97
N LEU A 54 -19.61 5.13 -9.14
CA LEU A 54 -18.77 5.21 -10.35
C LEU A 54 -17.96 3.93 -10.59
N SER A 55 -17.60 3.17 -9.56
CA SER A 55 -16.90 1.88 -9.74
C SER A 55 -17.80 0.77 -10.27
N LYS A 56 -19.12 0.95 -10.27
CA LYS A 56 -20.09 -0.07 -10.72
C LYS A 56 -20.37 -0.02 -12.22
N ILE A 57 -20.16 1.13 -12.87
CA ILE A 57 -20.37 1.28 -14.33
C ILE A 57 -19.31 0.51 -15.13
N HIS A 58 -18.15 0.21 -14.52
CA HIS A 58 -17.09 -0.58 -15.17
C HIS A 58 -17.28 -2.11 -15.05
N GLU A 59 -18.36 -2.57 -14.41
CA GLU A 59 -18.64 -3.97 -14.09
C GLU A 59 -19.96 -4.49 -14.69
N SER A 60 -20.59 -3.75 -15.60
CA SER A 60 -21.66 -4.30 -16.43
C SER A 60 -21.05 -4.88 -17.71
N GLU A 61 -21.18 -6.20 -17.85
CA GLU A 61 -20.92 -7.01 -19.05
C GLU A 61 -19.51 -7.59 -19.23
N GLN A 62 -19.15 -8.56 -18.37
CA GLN A 62 -18.39 -9.75 -18.78
C GLN A 62 -18.58 -10.87 -17.74
N ASP A 63 -19.73 -11.54 -17.83
CA ASP A 63 -19.85 -12.94 -17.43
C ASP A 63 -19.02 -13.77 -18.42
N VAL A 64 -17.71 -13.79 -18.20
CA VAL A 64 -16.80 -14.70 -18.89
C VAL A 64 -16.25 -15.57 -17.80
N PHE A 65 -16.69 -16.83 -17.80
CA PHE A 65 -16.03 -17.97 -17.18
C PHE A 65 -14.62 -17.60 -16.71
N HIS A 66 -14.46 -17.43 -15.39
CA HIS A 66 -13.16 -17.22 -14.76
C HIS A 66 -12.31 -18.45 -15.08
N SER A 67 -11.66 -18.43 -16.23
CA SER A 67 -10.66 -19.42 -16.61
C SER A 67 -9.65 -19.38 -15.48
N GLU A 68 -9.53 -20.47 -14.74
CA GLU A 68 -8.68 -20.50 -13.56
C GLU A 68 -7.26 -20.18 -13.99
N ILE A 69 -6.81 -18.96 -13.71
CA ILE A 69 -5.46 -18.54 -14.05
C ILE A 69 -4.52 -19.40 -13.22
N LEU A 70 -3.63 -20.14 -13.89
CA LEU A 70 -2.64 -20.99 -13.25
C LEU A 70 -1.29 -20.29 -13.26
N CYS A 71 -0.51 -20.49 -12.20
CA CYS A 71 0.87 -20.05 -12.18
C CYS A 71 1.70 -20.78 -13.25
N CYS A 72 2.40 -20.04 -14.11
CA CYS A 72 3.24 -20.62 -15.16
C CYS A 72 4.44 -21.43 -14.64
N ASN A 73 4.83 -21.27 -13.37
CA ASN A 73 5.98 -21.97 -12.79
C ASN A 73 5.59 -23.22 -12.00
N CYS A 74 4.56 -23.15 -11.16
CA CYS A 74 4.17 -24.26 -10.29
C CYS A 74 2.74 -24.78 -10.49
N GLY A 75 1.99 -24.22 -11.43
CA GLY A 75 0.63 -24.69 -11.78
C GLY A 75 -0.45 -24.39 -10.75
N ILE A 76 -0.14 -23.78 -9.60
CA ILE A 76 -1.16 -23.47 -8.59
C ILE A 76 -2.20 -22.50 -9.16
N SER A 77 -3.48 -22.75 -8.88
CA SER A 77 -4.56 -21.90 -9.35
C SER A 77 -4.60 -20.57 -8.62
N SER A 78 -5.16 -19.56 -9.27
CA SER A 78 -5.44 -18.24 -8.72
C SER A 78 -6.27 -18.28 -7.44
N LYS A 79 -7.09 -19.31 -7.23
CA LYS A 79 -7.88 -19.52 -6.00
C LYS A 79 -7.05 -20.02 -4.83
N CYS A 80 -5.94 -20.71 -5.10
CA CYS A 80 -5.07 -21.31 -4.09
C CYS A 80 -3.84 -20.44 -3.76
N THR A 81 -3.78 -19.21 -4.25
CA THR A 81 -2.73 -18.24 -3.93
C THR A 81 -3.34 -16.88 -3.57
N PRO A 82 -2.85 -16.17 -2.54
CA PRO A 82 -3.46 -14.92 -2.10
C PRO A 82 -3.43 -13.81 -3.14
N MET A 83 -2.52 -13.87 -4.13
CA MET A 83 -2.54 -13.01 -5.31
C MET A 83 -1.69 -13.58 -6.44
N MET A 84 -2.02 -13.21 -7.67
CA MET A 84 -1.17 -13.40 -8.85
C MET A 84 -0.23 -12.19 -9.01
N ARG A 85 1.06 -12.45 -9.20
CA ARG A 85 2.13 -11.48 -9.44
C ARG A 85 2.54 -11.48 -10.91
N ARG A 86 3.23 -10.41 -11.33
CA ARG A 86 3.86 -10.32 -12.65
C ARG A 86 5.06 -11.27 -12.70
N GLY A 87 5.21 -11.95 -13.83
CA GLY A 87 6.35 -12.79 -14.17
C GLY A 87 6.86 -12.47 -15.57
N PRO A 88 7.75 -13.31 -16.12
CA PRO A 88 8.35 -13.09 -17.45
C PRO A 88 7.30 -13.07 -18.57
N SER A 89 6.23 -13.86 -18.45
CA SER A 89 5.11 -13.90 -19.39
C SER A 89 4.12 -12.73 -19.25
N GLY A 90 4.42 -11.75 -18.39
CA GLY A 90 3.58 -10.57 -18.18
C GLY A 90 2.79 -10.57 -16.86
N PRO A 91 1.82 -9.65 -16.72
CA PRO A 91 1.00 -9.51 -15.51
C PRO A 91 0.28 -10.81 -15.13
N ALA A 92 0.10 -11.04 -13.83
CA ALA A 92 -0.67 -12.16 -13.27
C ALA A 92 -0.27 -13.58 -13.75
N SER A 93 0.99 -13.79 -14.14
CA SER A 93 1.49 -15.09 -14.62
C SER A 93 2.11 -15.97 -13.53
N LEU A 94 2.47 -15.42 -12.37
CA LEU A 94 3.08 -16.19 -11.28
C LEU A 94 2.25 -16.08 -10.00
N CYS A 95 2.17 -17.15 -9.21
CA CYS A 95 1.56 -17.08 -7.89
C CYS A 95 2.37 -16.18 -6.95
N ASN A 96 1.84 -15.93 -5.75
CA ASN A 96 2.53 -15.08 -4.78
C ASN A 96 3.96 -15.56 -4.46
N ALA A 97 4.16 -16.87 -4.24
CA ALA A 97 5.47 -17.42 -3.91
C ALA A 97 6.46 -17.31 -5.08
N CYS A 98 6.10 -17.82 -6.26
CA CYS A 98 6.96 -17.78 -7.44
C CYS A 98 7.27 -16.36 -7.90
N GLY A 99 6.31 -15.44 -7.79
CA GLY A 99 6.52 -14.04 -8.14
C GLY A 99 7.45 -13.30 -7.18
N LEU A 100 7.43 -13.63 -5.89
CA LEU A 100 8.40 -13.10 -4.91
C LEU A 100 9.81 -13.64 -5.18
N SER A 101 9.94 -14.94 -5.44
CA SER A 101 11.23 -15.53 -5.83
C SER A 101 11.78 -14.94 -7.13
N TRP A 102 10.92 -14.63 -8.10
CA TRP A 102 11.30 -13.96 -9.34
C TRP A 102 11.76 -12.51 -9.09
N ALA A 103 10.98 -11.73 -8.32
CA ALA A 103 11.30 -10.33 -8.02
C ALA A 103 12.58 -10.16 -7.19
N ASN A 104 12.94 -11.16 -6.38
CA ASN A 104 14.12 -11.14 -5.52
C ASN A 104 15.37 -11.75 -6.18
N ARG A 105 15.31 -12.16 -7.45
CA ARG A 105 16.48 -12.62 -8.23
C ARG A 105 17.23 -11.47 -8.92
N VAL A 106 17.04 -10.25 -8.41
CA VAL A 106 17.79 -9.04 -8.82
C VAL A 106 18.96 -8.83 -7.87
#